data_AF-A0A8S9I0G3-F1
#
_entry.id   AF-A0A8S9I0G3-F1
#
_cell.length_a   1.000
_cell.length_b   1.000
_cell.length_c   1.000
_cell.angle_alpha   90.00
_cell.angle_beta   90.00
_cell.angle_gamma   90.00
#
_symmetry.space_group_name_H-M   'P 1'
#
loop_
_entity.id
_entity.type
_entity.pdbx_description
1 polymer ?
#
loop_
_entity_poly.entity_id
_entity_poly.type
_entity_poly.pdbx_seq_one_letter_code
_entity_poly.pdbx_strand_id
1 'polypeptide(L)'
;MAHLRAFAEISSKEEAKLVTFLWAAESMTSLNLDKLIMAGELEELFGAVLKPHLWPAFGFQRQEIMASMVGIRHWKVQVTRKEANRGAGFIAESVNKFNFGQSYVATGHPEWLFEFFVNESRFL
;
A
#
# COMPACT_ATOMS: atom_id res chain seq x y z
N MET A 1 -4.67 -17.19 -0.50
CA MET A 1 -5.01 -17.11 0.94
C MET A 1 -4.05 -16.13 1.58
N ALA A 2 -4.37 -14.83 1.54
CA ALA A 2 -3.51 -13.78 2.08
C ALA A 2 -3.73 -13.66 3.60
N HIS A 3 -3.02 -14.47 4.38
CA HIS A 3 -2.87 -14.21 5.81
C HIS A 3 -1.81 -13.11 5.96
N LEU A 4 -2.26 -11.89 6.27
CA LEU A 4 -1.43 -10.74 6.62
C LEU A 4 -0.40 -11.17 7.68
N ARG A 5 0.86 -11.28 7.27
CA ARG A 5 1.97 -11.53 8.19
C ARG A 5 2.22 -10.22 8.95
N ALA A 6 1.63 -10.07 10.12
CA ALA A 6 1.89 -8.94 11.04
C ALA A 6 3.37 -8.86 11.46
N PHE A 7 4.14 -9.93 11.21
CA PHE A 7 5.56 -10.04 11.50
C PHE A 7 6.33 -10.22 10.19
N ALA A 8 6.78 -9.12 9.61
CA ALA A 8 7.93 -9.13 8.72
C ALA A 8 9.09 -8.52 9.49
N GLU A 9 10.25 -9.17 9.47
CA GLU A 9 11.48 -8.66 10.07
C GLU A 9 12.02 -7.53 9.18
N ILE A 10 11.31 -6.40 9.17
CA ILE A 10 11.60 -5.25 8.32
C ILE A 10 12.73 -4.45 8.98
N SER A 11 13.84 -4.35 8.27
CA SER A 11 15.08 -3.75 8.77
C SER A 11 15.21 -2.26 8.45
N SER A 12 14.40 -1.75 7.51
CA SER A 12 14.46 -0.35 7.06
C SER A 12 13.11 0.19 6.59
N LYS A 13 12.98 1.53 6.56
CA LYS A 13 11.77 2.20 6.06
C LYS A 13 11.56 1.94 4.57
N GLU A 14 12.65 1.85 3.82
CA GLU A 14 12.68 1.59 2.38
C GLU A 14 12.16 0.18 2.08
N GLU A 15 12.59 -0.80 2.86
CA GLU A 15 12.06 -2.16 2.81
C GLU A 15 10.57 -2.20 3.19
N ALA A 16 10.18 -1.48 4.23
CA ALA A 16 8.78 -1.37 4.65
C ALA A 16 7.88 -0.86 3.51
N LYS A 17 8.32 0.19 2.82
CA LYS A 17 7.63 0.78 1.67
C LYS A 17 7.41 -0.25 0.56
N LEU A 18 8.45 -1.01 0.20
CA LEU A 18 8.36 -2.03 -0.85
C LEU A 18 7.43 -3.18 -0.43
N VAL A 19 7.65 -3.75 0.75
CA VAL A 19 6.84 -4.88 1.27
C VAL A 19 5.36 -4.50 1.36
N THR A 20 5.06 -3.29 1.85
CA THR A 20 3.68 -2.77 1.91
C THR A 20 3.03 -2.74 0.54
N PHE A 21 3.76 -2.28 -0.49
CA PHE A 21 3.25 -2.28 -1.86
C PHE A 21 2.98 -3.70 -2.38
N LEU A 22 3.93 -4.62 -2.18
CA LEU A 22 3.81 -6.00 -2.66
C LEU A 22 2.61 -6.71 -2.03
N TRP A 23 2.41 -6.55 -0.72
CA TRP A 23 1.23 -7.09 -0.03
C TRP A 23 -0.08 -6.50 -0.52
N ALA A 24 -0.10 -5.19 -0.81
CA ALA A 24 -1.27 -4.56 -1.39
C ALA A 24 -1.56 -5.15 -2.78
N ALA A 25 -0.55 -5.30 -3.66
CA ALA A 25 -0.70 -5.91 -4.98
C ALA A 25 -1.18 -7.38 -4.92
N GLU A 26 -0.62 -8.18 -4.02
CA GLU A 26 -1.06 -9.57 -3.77
C GLU A 26 -2.52 -9.63 -3.30
N SER A 27 -2.91 -8.70 -2.42
CA SER A 27 -4.28 -8.59 -1.93
C SER A 27 -5.24 -8.22 -3.06
N MET A 28 -4.89 -7.24 -3.90
CA MET A 28 -5.72 -6.85 -5.05
C MET A 28 -5.89 -8.00 -6.05
N THR A 29 -4.81 -8.75 -6.29
CA THR A 29 -4.83 -9.95 -7.14
C THR A 29 -5.74 -11.03 -6.54
N SER A 30 -5.64 -11.28 -5.23
CA SER A 30 -6.49 -12.25 -4.52
C SER A 30 -7.98 -11.86 -4.52
N LEU A 31 -8.27 -10.56 -4.63
CA LEU A 31 -9.63 -10.01 -4.76
C LEU A 31 -10.13 -10.00 -6.21
N ASN A 32 -9.35 -10.49 -7.17
CA ASN A 32 -9.64 -10.46 -8.61
C ASN A 32 -9.94 -9.06 -9.16
N LEU A 33 -9.30 -8.02 -8.61
CA LEU A 33 -9.41 -6.66 -9.13
C LEU A 33 -8.52 -6.50 -10.37
N ASP A 34 -9.13 -6.23 -11.51
CA ASP A 34 -8.45 -6.16 -12.81
C ASP A 34 -8.13 -4.73 -13.26
N LYS A 35 -8.79 -3.73 -12.67
CA LYS A 35 -8.60 -2.31 -12.94
C LYS A 35 -8.43 -1.50 -11.66
N LEU A 36 -7.23 -0.96 -11.43
CA LEU A 36 -6.95 -0.24 -10.19
C LEU A 36 -5.90 0.88 -10.31
N ILE A 37 -5.88 1.74 -9.31
CA ILE A 37 -4.90 2.82 -9.13
C ILE A 37 -4.23 2.59 -7.77
N MET A 38 -2.93 2.31 -7.78
CA MET A 38 -2.13 2.24 -6.56
C MET A 38 -1.63 3.65 -6.22
N ALA A 39 -2.27 4.31 -5.27
CA ALA A 39 -1.87 5.62 -4.80
C ALA A 39 -1.11 5.51 -3.47
N GLY A 40 -0.06 6.33 -3.30
CA GLY A 40 0.72 6.31 -2.06
C GLY A 40 1.84 7.34 -2.03
N GLU A 41 2.40 7.55 -0.84
CA GLU A 41 3.56 8.42 -0.59
C GLU A 41 4.87 7.65 -0.86
N LEU A 42 4.98 7.10 -2.06
CA LEU A 42 6.05 6.20 -2.52
C LEU A 42 6.80 6.79 -3.72
N GLU A 43 7.29 8.02 -3.58
CA GLU A 43 7.87 8.78 -4.70
C GLU A 43 9.04 8.05 -5.37
N GLU A 44 9.95 7.47 -4.59
CA GLU A 44 11.13 6.81 -5.15
C GLU A 44 10.75 5.52 -5.89
N LEU A 45 9.84 4.73 -5.31
CA LEU A 45 9.38 3.47 -5.90
C LEU A 45 8.55 3.71 -7.17
N PHE A 46 7.59 4.64 -7.11
CA PHE A 46 6.75 4.97 -8.25
C PHE A 46 7.54 5.74 -9.32
N GLY A 47 8.49 6.56 -8.90
CA GLY A 47 9.48 7.19 -9.76
C GLY A 47 10.30 6.16 -10.53
N ALA A 48 10.76 5.10 -9.87
CA ALA A 48 11.49 4.01 -10.50
C ALA A 48 10.65 3.22 -11.52
N VAL A 49 9.36 3.07 -11.27
CA VAL A 49 8.42 2.44 -12.22
C VAL A 49 8.15 3.34 -13.43
N LEU A 50 7.83 4.61 -13.19
CA LEU A 50 7.37 5.55 -14.22
C LEU A 50 8.52 6.15 -15.03
N LYS A 51 9.68 6.39 -14.41
CA LYS A 51 10.86 7.03 -15.02
C LYS A 51 12.15 6.30 -14.60
N PRO A 52 12.37 5.05 -15.03
CA PRO A 52 13.49 4.22 -14.54
C PRO A 52 14.88 4.86 -14.73
N HIS A 53 15.06 5.65 -15.79
CA HIS A 53 16.32 6.33 -16.09
C HIS A 53 16.70 7.43 -15.08
N LEU A 54 15.72 8.01 -14.37
CA LEU A 54 15.98 8.98 -13.30
C LEU A 54 16.25 8.31 -11.95
N TRP A 55 15.95 7.03 -11.82
CA TRP A 55 16.05 6.26 -10.57
C TRP A 55 16.84 4.95 -10.76
N PRO A 56 18.08 5.00 -11.30
CA PRO A 56 18.83 3.80 -11.66
C PRO A 56 19.16 2.91 -10.45
N ALA A 57 19.28 3.49 -9.26
CA ALA A 57 19.54 2.74 -8.02
C ALA A 57 18.36 1.86 -7.57
N PHE A 58 17.17 2.06 -8.12
CA PHE A 58 15.93 1.37 -7.69
C PHE A 58 15.50 0.25 -8.65
N GLY A 59 16.46 -0.31 -9.41
CA GLY A 59 16.20 -1.35 -10.40
C GLY A 59 15.56 -2.61 -9.80
N PHE A 60 16.03 -3.04 -8.63
CA PHE A 60 15.48 -4.19 -7.91
C PHE A 60 14.02 -3.97 -7.52
N GLN A 61 13.72 -2.84 -6.87
CA GLN A 61 12.37 -2.50 -6.41
C GLN A 61 11.41 -2.40 -7.59
N ARG A 62 11.84 -1.80 -8.70
CA ARG A 62 11.06 -1.75 -9.93
C ARG A 62 10.72 -3.16 -10.42
N GLN A 63 11.69 -4.07 -10.47
CA GLN A 63 11.48 -5.44 -10.95
C GLN A 63 10.42 -6.16 -10.09
N GLU A 64 10.55 -6.07 -8.76
CA GLU A 64 9.60 -6.68 -7.82
C GLU A 64 8.18 -6.11 -7.99
N ILE A 65 8.06 -4.79 -8.12
CA ILE A 65 6.77 -4.13 -8.39
C ILE A 65 6.17 -4.65 -9.69
N MET A 66 6.92 -4.62 -10.80
CA MET A 66 6.41 -5.07 -12.10
C MET A 66 5.98 -6.55 -12.07
N ALA A 67 6.74 -7.40 -11.39
CA ALA A 67 6.42 -8.82 -11.22
C ALA A 67 5.12 -9.03 -10.44
N SER A 68 4.93 -8.28 -9.34
CA SER A 68 3.71 -8.38 -8.50
C SER A 68 2.43 -7.95 -9.23
N MET A 69 2.56 -7.11 -10.27
CA MET A 69 1.42 -6.55 -10.99
C MET A 69 1.03 -7.34 -12.25
N VAL A 70 1.74 -8.42 -12.60
CA VAL A 70 1.49 -9.22 -13.83
C VAL A 70 0.05 -9.76 -13.90
N GLY A 71 -0.56 -10.07 -12.75
CA GLY A 71 -1.93 -10.57 -12.69
C GLY A 71 -3.03 -9.52 -12.91
N ILE A 72 -2.69 -8.22 -12.94
CA ILE A 72 -3.65 -7.12 -12.99
C ILE A 72 -3.61 -6.49 -14.38
N ARG A 73 -4.73 -6.53 -15.12
CA ARG A 73 -4.77 -6.10 -16.53
C ARG A 73 -4.56 -4.60 -16.72
N HIS A 74 -5.16 -3.79 -15.85
CA HIS A 74 -5.15 -2.34 -15.96
C HIS A 74 -4.76 -1.74 -14.63
N TRP A 75 -3.50 -1.35 -14.49
CA TRP A 75 -3.03 -0.68 -13.28
C TRP A 75 -2.24 0.58 -13.61
N LYS A 76 -2.23 1.50 -12.66
CA LYS A 76 -1.31 2.64 -12.64
C LYS A 76 -0.86 2.91 -11.22
N VAL A 77 0.36 3.41 -11.08
CA VAL A 77 0.87 3.95 -9.81
C VAL A 77 0.77 5.46 -9.81
N GLN A 78 0.46 6.04 -8.66
CA GLN A 78 0.32 7.49 -8.52
C GLN A 78 0.91 7.96 -7.19
N VAL A 79 1.90 8.85 -7.27
CA VAL A 79 2.40 9.53 -6.08
C VAL A 79 1.31 10.47 -5.58
N THR A 80 0.94 10.32 -4.32
CA THR A 80 -0.03 11.22 -3.67
C THR A 80 0.60 11.89 -2.47
N ARG A 81 0.09 13.07 -2.12
CA ARG A 81 0.56 13.81 -0.95
C ARG A 81 0.06 13.14 0.32
N LYS A 82 0.82 13.28 1.40
CA LYS A 82 0.49 12.73 2.72
C LYS A 82 -0.93 13.09 3.18
N GLU A 83 -1.39 14.31 2.89
CA GLU A 83 -2.71 14.80 3.29
C GLU A 83 -3.86 14.02 2.63
N ALA A 84 -3.65 13.53 1.41
CA ALA A 84 -4.60 12.71 0.64
C ALA A 84 -4.44 11.21 0.88
N ASN A 85 -3.46 10.80 1.69
CA ASN A 85 -3.21 9.41 2.09
C ASN A 85 -3.32 9.22 3.61
N ARG A 86 -4.03 10.12 4.30
CA ARG A 86 -4.14 10.13 5.75
C ARG A 86 -4.74 8.82 6.29
N GLY A 87 -5.70 8.23 5.58
CA GLY A 87 -6.28 6.94 5.95
C GLY A 87 -5.24 5.82 6.06
N ALA A 88 -4.36 5.68 5.07
CA ALA A 88 -3.29 4.68 5.10
C ALA A 88 -2.28 4.95 6.23
N GLY A 89 -1.97 6.23 6.49
CA GLY A 89 -1.13 6.65 7.60
C GLY A 89 -1.72 6.27 8.97
N PHE A 90 -3.02 6.55 9.18
CA PHE A 90 -3.70 6.18 10.41
C PHE A 90 -3.77 4.68 10.63
N ILE A 91 -3.99 3.89 9.57
CA ILE A 91 -3.93 2.43 9.65
C ILE A 91 -2.54 1.97 10.10
N ALA A 92 -1.48 2.44 9.47
CA ALA A 92 -0.11 2.06 9.86
C ALA A 92 0.23 2.48 11.31
N GLU A 93 -0.20 3.68 11.72
CA GLU A 93 -0.01 4.18 13.08
C GLU A 93 -0.79 3.37 14.11
N SER A 94 -2.02 2.96 13.78
CA SER A 94 -2.87 2.18 14.68
C SER A 94 -2.30 0.79 14.99
N VAL A 95 -1.71 0.12 14.00
CA VAL A 95 -1.03 -1.17 14.18
C VAL A 95 0.19 -1.01 15.10
N ASN A 96 0.99 0.05 14.88
CA ASN A 96 2.19 0.32 15.68
C ASN A 96 1.89 0.75 17.12
N LYS A 97 0.84 1.55 17.35
CA LYS A 97 0.53 2.11 18.67
C LYS A 97 -0.32 1.21 19.56
N PHE A 98 -1.23 0.43 18.97
CA PHE A 98 -2.24 -0.31 19.73
C PHE A 98 -2.04 -1.84 19.69
N ASN A 99 -0.94 -2.31 19.09
CA ASN A 99 -0.61 -3.74 18.99
C ASN A 99 -1.78 -4.59 18.46
N PHE A 100 -2.54 -4.04 17.51
CA PHE A 100 -3.59 -4.76 16.80
C PHE A 100 -2.94 -5.79 15.87
N GLY A 101 -2.50 -6.91 16.43
CA GLY A 101 -1.95 -8.04 15.68
C GLY A 101 -2.99 -8.81 14.85
N GLN A 102 -4.28 -8.43 14.97
CA GLN A 102 -5.39 -9.02 14.22
C GLN A 102 -5.84 -8.06 13.10
N SER A 103 -6.06 -8.61 11.91
CA SER A 103 -6.52 -7.83 10.75
C SER A 103 -7.92 -7.26 10.94
N TYR A 104 -8.17 -6.02 10.50
CA TYR A 104 -9.50 -5.42 10.43
C TYR A 104 -10.49 -6.20 9.57
N VAL A 105 -9.99 -7.08 8.70
CA VAL A 105 -10.81 -8.03 7.92
C VAL A 105 -11.38 -9.14 8.82
N ALA A 106 -10.67 -9.53 9.87
CA ALA A 106 -11.07 -10.61 10.78
C ALA A 106 -11.97 -10.10 11.93
N THR A 107 -11.74 -8.89 12.42
CA THR A 107 -12.47 -8.31 13.57
C THR A 107 -13.53 -7.28 13.18
N GLY A 108 -13.62 -6.92 11.91
CA GLY A 108 -14.36 -5.75 11.46
C GLY A 108 -13.53 -4.47 11.55
N HIS A 109 -13.95 -3.45 10.81
CA HIS A 109 -13.31 -2.14 10.81
C HIS A 109 -13.65 -1.38 12.09
N PRO A 110 -12.69 -0.69 12.72
CA PRO A 110 -12.95 0.08 13.92
C PRO A 110 -13.74 1.35 13.59
N GLU A 111 -14.55 1.82 14.53
CA GLU A 111 -15.47 2.94 14.34
C GLU A 111 -14.76 4.22 13.90
N TRP A 112 -13.55 4.48 14.42
CA TRP A 112 -12.73 5.62 14.00
C TRP A 112 -12.38 5.59 12.50
N LEU A 113 -12.20 4.40 11.91
CA LEU A 113 -11.87 4.25 10.49
C LEU A 113 -13.09 4.54 9.62
N PHE A 114 -14.27 4.13 10.07
CA PHE A 114 -15.53 4.46 9.43
C PHE A 114 -15.77 5.97 9.42
N GLU A 115 -15.69 6.60 10.59
CA GLU A 115 -15.89 8.05 10.74
C GLU A 115 -14.89 8.85 9.90
N PHE A 116 -13.64 8.39 9.84
CA PHE A 116 -12.60 9.03 9.03
C PHE A 116 -12.97 9.06 7.54
N PHE A 117 -13.31 7.92 6.94
CA PHE A 117 -13.66 7.87 5.52
C PHE A 117 -15.02 8.52 5.20
N VAL A 118 -16.00 8.42 6.11
CA VAL A 118 -17.27 9.15 5.97
C VAL A 118 -17.01 10.66 5.95
N ASN A 119 -16.14 11.17 6.82
CA ASN A 119 -15.79 12.59 6.83
C ASN A 119 -15.00 13.00 5.58
N GLU A 120 -14.02 12.21 5.11
CA GLU A 120 -13.31 12.53 3.85
C GLU A 120 -14.25 12.56 2.64
N SER A 121 -15.23 11.66 2.57
CA SER A 121 -16.21 11.63 1.46
C SER A 121 -17.10 12.87 1.40
N ARG A 122 -17.28 13.58 2.51
CA ARG A 122 -18.06 14.84 2.57
C ARG A 122 -17.30 16.04 2.01
N PHE A 123 -15.98 15.91 1.81
CA PHE A 123 -15.11 16.96 1.25
C PHE A 123 -14.70 16.70 -0.21
N LEU A 124 -15.26 15.66 -0.85
CA LEU A 124 -15.15 15.38 -2.29
C LEU A 124 -16.40 15.87 -3.03
#